data_AF-A0A2I0NLX2-F1
#
_entry.id   AF-A0A2I0NLX2-F1
#
_cell.length_a   1.000
_cell.length_b   1.000
_cell.length_c   1.000
_cell.angle_alpha   90.00
_cell.angle_beta   90.00
_cell.angle_gamma   90.00
#
_symmetry.space_group_name_H-M   'P 1'
#
loop_
_entity.id
_entity.type
_entity.pdbx_description
1 polymer ?
#
loop_
_entity_poly.entity_id
_entity_poly.type
_entity_poly.pdbx_seq_one_letter_code
_entity_poly.pdbx_strand_id
1 'polypeptide(L)'
;MTELRVKNACVIDPLRGINAETMDIAIRDGKIVEEVSDAAEVIDAHGMLTLPGGVDSHTHICGTKVNFGRYMSPEDMRAGRTPRRGPLHATSGYSVPTTYGNSYRY
;
A
#
# COMPACT_ATOMS: atom_id res chain seq x y z
N MET A 1 -16.73 6.81 14.02
CA MET A 1 -16.96 5.82 12.95
C MET A 1 -16.44 6.43 11.67
N THR A 2 -15.59 5.69 10.97
CA THR A 2 -15.03 6.15 9.69
C THR A 2 -15.70 5.37 8.58
N GLU A 3 -16.43 6.06 7.71
CA GLU A 3 -17.11 5.49 6.55
C GLU A 3 -16.48 6.02 5.27
N LEU A 4 -16.24 5.13 4.31
CA LEU A 4 -15.65 5.43 3.02
C LEU A 4 -16.43 4.70 1.92
N ARG A 5 -16.66 5.37 0.79
CA ARG A 5 -17.23 4.80 -0.42
C ARG A 5 -16.29 5.04 -1.60
N VAL A 6 -15.75 3.97 -2.15
CA VAL A 6 -15.01 4.02 -3.42
C VAL A 6 -16.04 3.86 -4.54
N LYS A 7 -16.23 4.90 -5.36
CA LYS A 7 -17.24 4.92 -6.43
C LYS A 7 -16.65 4.59 -7.79
N ASN A 8 -17.46 4.00 -8.68
CA ASN A 8 -17.13 3.76 -10.08
C ASN A 8 -15.81 2.96 -10.29
N ALA A 9 -15.44 2.13 -9.32
CA ALA A 9 -14.20 1.37 -9.36
C ALA A 9 -14.27 0.25 -10.40
N CYS A 10 -13.23 0.08 -11.21
CA CYS A 10 -13.07 -1.10 -12.05
C CYS A 10 -12.45 -2.21 -11.22
N VAL A 11 -13.27 -3.11 -10.69
CA VAL A 11 -12.88 -4.10 -9.69
C VAL A 11 -12.42 -5.40 -10.35
N ILE A 12 -11.30 -5.94 -9.88
CA ILE A 12 -10.85 -7.31 -10.16
C ILE A 12 -10.66 -8.05 -8.85
N ASP A 13 -11.45 -9.09 -8.62
CA ASP A 13 -11.32 -10.02 -7.49
C ASP A 13 -11.44 -11.46 -7.99
N PRO A 14 -10.31 -12.17 -8.19
CA PRO A 14 -10.31 -13.55 -8.67
C PRO A 14 -10.99 -14.54 -7.71
N LEU A 15 -10.97 -14.27 -6.40
CA LEU A 15 -11.58 -15.17 -5.41
C LEU A 15 -13.11 -15.10 -5.45
N ARG A 16 -13.64 -13.92 -5.79
CA ARG A 16 -15.08 -13.69 -5.99
C ARG A 16 -15.53 -13.85 -7.44
N GLY A 17 -14.60 -14.03 -8.37
CA GLY A 17 -14.89 -14.17 -9.81
C GLY A 17 -15.24 -12.84 -10.50
N ILE A 18 -14.88 -11.70 -9.92
CA ILE A 18 -15.15 -10.36 -10.48
C ILE A 18 -14.04 -10.03 -11.47
N ASN A 19 -14.40 -9.79 -12.74
CA ASN A 19 -13.45 -9.56 -13.82
C ASN A 19 -13.66 -8.21 -14.50
N ALA A 20 -13.01 -7.18 -13.95
CA ALA A 20 -13.00 -5.81 -14.46
C ALA A 20 -14.41 -5.20 -14.56
N GLU A 21 -15.22 -5.43 -13.53
CA GLU A 21 -16.58 -4.92 -13.43
C GLU A 21 -16.59 -3.57 -12.73
N THR A 22 -17.41 -2.63 -13.21
CA THR A 22 -17.58 -1.33 -12.56
C THR A 22 -18.57 -1.45 -11.41
N MET A 23 -18.11 -1.21 -10.18
CA MET A 23 -18.95 -1.23 -8.98
C MET A 23 -18.41 -0.32 -7.88
N ASP A 24 -19.24 -0.07 -6.87
CA ASP A 24 -18.86 0.69 -5.68
C ASP A 24 -18.39 -0.26 -4.57
N ILE A 25 -17.44 0.20 -3.74
CA ILE A 25 -16.98 -0.53 -2.56
C ILE A 25 -17.24 0.33 -1.32
N ALA A 26 -18.03 -0.19 -0.39
CA ALA A 26 -18.32 0.46 0.88
C ALA A 26 -17.41 -0.09 1.99
N ILE A 27 -16.85 0.81 2.80
CA ILE A 27 -15.92 0.48 3.89
C ILE A 27 -16.36 1.21 5.16
N ARG A 28 -16.47 0.48 6.27
CA ARG A 28 -16.76 1.03 7.60
C ARG A 28 -15.76 0.47 8.61
N ASP A 29 -15.11 1.37 9.34
CA ASP A 29 -14.17 1.06 10.43
C ASP A 29 -13.11 0.01 10.02
N GLY A 30 -12.57 0.17 8.80
CA GLY A 30 -11.52 -0.70 8.24
C GLY A 30 -11.99 -2.03 7.66
N LYS A 31 -13.30 -2.26 7.53
CA LYS A 31 -13.88 -3.47 6.93
C LYS A 31 -14.72 -3.14 5.71
N ILE A 32 -14.67 -3.99 4.69
CA ILE A 32 -15.59 -3.94 3.55
C ILE A 32 -16.98 -4.37 4.05
N VAL A 33 -18.00 -3.60 3.71
CA VAL A 33 -19.41 -3.79 4.10
C VAL A 33 -20.31 -3.63 2.88
N GLU A 34 -21.58 -4.05 2.99
CA GLU A 34 -22.56 -3.90 1.90
C GLU A 34 -22.90 -2.43 1.61
N GLU A 35 -23.02 -1.60 2.65
CA GLU A 35 -23.44 -0.22 2.53
C GLU A 35 -22.87 0.70 3.63
N VAL A 36 -22.73 1.97 3.26
CA VAL A 36 -22.36 3.10 4.13
C VAL A 36 -23.37 4.22 3.96
N SER A 37 -23.42 5.15 4.92
CA SER A 37 -24.35 6.28 4.83
C SER A 37 -23.97 7.23 3.69
N ASP A 38 -24.92 8.09 3.29
CA ASP A 38 -24.65 9.14 2.30
C ASP A 38 -23.63 10.18 2.78
N ALA A 39 -23.32 10.20 4.08
CA ALA A 39 -22.30 11.07 4.68
C ALA A 39 -20.88 10.47 4.62
N ALA A 40 -20.72 9.25 4.08
CA ALA A 40 -19.42 8.61 3.92
C ALA A 40 -18.48 9.45 3.04
N GLU A 41 -17.20 9.43 3.36
CA GLU A 41 -16.17 10.03 2.51
C GLU A 41 -16.15 9.31 1.16
N VAL A 42 -16.11 10.07 0.06
CA VAL A 42 -16.17 9.49 -1.30
C VAL A 42 -14.81 9.59 -1.97
N ILE A 43 -14.32 8.46 -2.47
CA ILE A 43 -13.21 8.39 -3.42
C ILE A 43 -13.78 8.01 -4.78
N ASP A 44 -13.64 8.88 -5.79
CA ASP A 44 -14.03 8.55 -7.16
C ASP A 44 -12.89 7.80 -7.86
N ALA A 45 -13.17 6.54 -8.20
CA ALA A 45 -12.24 5.62 -8.86
C ALA A 45 -12.62 5.36 -10.32
N HIS A 46 -13.40 6.25 -10.95
CA HIS A 46 -13.78 6.13 -12.35
C HIS A 46 -12.55 5.94 -13.27
N GLY A 47 -12.54 4.82 -14.01
CA GLY A 47 -11.44 4.45 -14.91
C GLY A 47 -10.18 3.93 -14.21
N MET A 48 -10.21 3.77 -12.88
CA MET A 48 -9.10 3.25 -12.09
C MET A 48 -9.29 1.78 -11.78
N LEU A 49 -8.23 0.99 -12.00
CA LEU A 49 -8.19 -0.41 -11.63
C LEU A 49 -8.13 -0.54 -10.11
N THR A 50 -9.05 -1.32 -9.54
CA THR A 50 -9.21 -1.51 -8.11
C THR A 50 -9.07 -2.99 -7.77
N LEU A 51 -8.06 -3.30 -6.96
CA LEU A 51 -7.65 -4.66 -6.60
C LEU A 51 -7.62 -4.80 -5.08
N PRO A 52 -7.76 -6.03 -4.54
CA PRO A 52 -7.38 -6.30 -3.16
C PRO A 52 -5.94 -5.86 -2.89
N GLY A 53 -5.66 -5.46 -1.64
CA GLY A 53 -4.30 -5.12 -1.23
C GLY A 53 -3.32 -6.26 -1.51
N GLY A 54 -2.16 -5.92 -2.07
CA GLY A 54 -1.16 -6.92 -2.45
C GLY A 54 -0.65 -7.73 -1.25
N VAL A 55 -0.57 -9.05 -1.41
CA VAL A 55 -0.02 -9.95 -0.41
C VAL A 55 1.30 -10.53 -0.93
N ASP A 56 2.41 -10.05 -0.37
CA ASP A 56 3.73 -10.57 -0.66
C ASP A 56 4.05 -11.77 0.25
N SER A 57 4.00 -12.97 -0.34
CA SER A 57 4.22 -14.23 0.39
C SER A 57 5.65 -14.45 0.85
N HIS A 58 6.63 -13.80 0.22
CA HIS A 58 8.03 -14.06 0.52
C HIS A 58 8.95 -12.90 0.16
N THR A 59 9.47 -12.24 1.19
CA THR A 59 10.43 -11.15 1.05
C THR A 59 11.45 -11.11 2.19
N HIS A 60 12.56 -10.42 1.98
CA HIS A 60 13.63 -10.25 2.96
C HIS A 60 13.72 -8.80 3.45
N ILE A 61 12.76 -8.39 4.29
CA ILE A 61 12.67 -6.99 4.78
C ILE A 61 13.15 -6.79 6.23
N CYS A 62 13.13 -7.86 7.03
CA CYS A 62 13.46 -7.82 8.46
C CYS A 62 14.37 -8.99 8.87
N GLY A 63 15.23 -8.77 9.86
CA GLY A 63 16.14 -9.75 10.44
C GLY A 63 17.62 -9.42 10.26
N THR A 64 18.47 -10.17 10.97
CA THR A 64 19.92 -9.95 11.04
C THR A 64 20.57 -9.95 9.66
N LYS A 65 20.26 -10.93 8.81
CA LYS A 65 20.79 -11.01 7.43
C LYS A 65 20.53 -9.73 6.61
N VAL A 66 19.33 -9.17 6.74
CA VAL A 66 18.94 -7.96 5.99
C VAL A 66 19.71 -6.76 6.51
N ASN A 67 19.88 -6.68 7.84
CA ASN A 67 20.59 -5.57 8.46
C ASN A 67 22.10 -5.62 8.20
N PHE A 68 22.70 -6.80 8.15
CA PHE A 68 24.09 -6.97 7.68
C PHE A 68 24.26 -6.47 6.25
N GLY A 69 23.33 -6.79 5.35
CA GLY A 69 23.34 -6.25 3.98
C GLY A 69 23.34 -4.72 3.94
N ARG A 70 22.51 -4.07 4.77
CA ARG A 70 22.48 -2.60 4.90
C ARG A 70 23.81 -2.02 5.37
N TYR A 71 24.44 -2.63 6.39
CA TYR A 71 25.69 -2.15 6.95
C TYR A 71 26.89 -2.32 6.01
N MET A 72 26.93 -3.44 5.28
CA MET A 72 28.05 -3.75 4.39
C MET A 72 27.99 -3.02 3.04
N SER A 73 26.87 -2.36 2.72
CA SER A 73 26.62 -1.75 1.40
C SER A 73 26.37 -0.24 1.49
N PRO A 74 27.34 0.57 1.97
CA PRO A 74 27.15 2.01 2.13
C PRO A 74 26.92 2.75 0.80
N GLU A 75 27.39 2.21 -0.33
CA GLU A 75 27.08 2.69 -1.67
C GLU A 75 25.60 2.53 -2.02
N ASP A 76 24.97 1.39 -1.69
CA ASP A 76 23.52 1.20 -1.83
C ASP A 76 22.77 2.21 -0.95
N MET A 77 23.25 2.42 0.29
CA MET A 77 22.65 3.38 1.20
C MET A 77 22.65 4.79 0.60
N ARG A 78 23.77 5.22 0.01
CA ARG A 78 23.92 6.53 -0.65
C ARG A 78 23.05 6.67 -1.90
N ALA A 79 22.86 5.60 -2.66
CA ALA A 79 22.09 5.59 -3.90
C ALA A 79 20.59 5.85 -3.67
N GLY A 80 20.02 5.36 -2.57
CA GLY A 80 18.59 5.46 -2.27
C GLY A 80 18.22 6.36 -1.10
N ARG A 81 18.75 7.58 -1.03
CA ARG A 81 18.47 8.50 0.09
C ARG A 81 17.24 9.36 -0.16
N THR A 82 16.35 9.41 0.83
CA THR A 82 15.27 10.42 0.88
C THR A 82 15.31 11.19 2.19
N PRO A 83 15.27 12.53 2.15
CA PRO A 83 15.18 13.34 3.37
C PRO A 83 13.80 13.15 4.03
N ARG A 84 13.72 13.51 5.30
CA ARG A 84 12.43 13.57 6.04
C ARG A 84 11.48 14.52 5.29
N ARG A 85 10.22 14.11 5.08
CA ARG A 85 9.18 14.95 4.45
C ARG A 85 7.87 14.86 5.23
N GLY A 86 7.49 15.96 5.87
CA GLY A 86 6.28 16.02 6.69
C GLY A 86 6.26 14.91 7.75
N PRO A 87 5.26 14.01 7.73
CA PRO A 87 5.21 12.88 8.67
C PRO A 87 6.21 11.76 8.33
N LEU A 88 6.75 11.68 7.11
CA LEU A 88 7.62 10.59 6.66
C LEU A 88 9.04 10.72 7.21
N HIS A 89 9.61 9.63 7.72
CA HIS A 89 10.99 9.57 8.19
C HIS A 89 12.01 9.61 7.05
N ALA A 90 13.25 10.01 7.34
CA ALA A 90 14.34 9.90 6.38
C ALA A 90 14.63 8.41 6.07
N THR A 91 14.98 8.11 4.83
CA THR A 91 15.26 6.73 4.38
C THR A 91 16.57 6.65 3.59
N SER A 92 17.13 5.45 3.51
CA SER A 92 18.37 5.15 2.78
C SER A 92 18.25 3.75 2.16
N GLY A 93 19.08 3.47 1.15
CA GLY A 93 19.14 2.17 0.49
C GLY A 93 18.27 2.10 -0.76
N TYR A 94 18.86 1.66 -1.87
CA TYR A 94 18.13 1.43 -3.10
C TYR A 94 17.61 -0.01 -3.12
N SER A 95 18.51 -0.98 -2.99
CA SER A 95 18.25 -2.42 -3.08
C SER A 95 17.80 -3.02 -1.74
N VAL A 96 18.43 -2.61 -0.63
CA VAL A 96 18.07 -3.09 0.72
C VAL A 96 17.70 -1.90 1.61
N PRO A 97 16.56 -1.24 1.37
CA PRO A 97 16.24 0.01 2.05
C PRO A 97 16.09 -0.16 3.56
N THR A 98 16.17 0.95 4.29
CA THR A 98 15.86 1.01 5.72
C THR A 98 14.40 0.63 5.99
N THR A 99 14.04 0.36 7.24
CA THR A 99 12.69 -0.12 7.61
C THR A 99 11.59 0.82 7.12
N TYR A 100 11.68 2.13 7.38
CA TYR A 100 10.75 3.12 6.83
C TYR A 100 10.75 3.14 5.29
N GLY A 101 11.93 3.03 4.67
CA GLY A 101 12.06 2.96 3.21
C GLY A 101 11.36 1.76 2.59
N ASN A 102 11.38 0.59 3.25
CA ASN A 102 10.59 -0.57 2.83
C ASN A 102 9.10 -0.27 2.95
N SER A 103 8.64 0.20 4.11
CA SER A 103 7.20 0.40 4.38
C SER A 103 6.53 1.44 3.50
N TYR A 104 7.26 2.43 2.98
CA TYR A 104 6.70 3.44 2.07
C TYR A 104 6.71 3.01 0.60
N ARG A 105 7.46 1.95 0.26
CA ARG A 105 7.58 1.43 -1.11
C ARG A 105 6.66 0.22 -1.36
N TYR A 106 6.26 -0.49 -0.31
CA TYR A 106 5.05 -1.33 -0.33
C TYR A 106 3.82 -0.45 -0.36
#